data_AF-A0A5N5MVJ5-F1
#
_entry.id   AF-A0A5N5MVJ5-F1
#
_cell.length_a   1.000
_cell.length_b   1.000
_cell.length_c   1.000
_cell.angle_alpha   90.00
_cell.angle_beta   90.00
_cell.angle_gamma   90.00
#
_symmetry.space_group_name_H-M   'P 1'
#
loop_
_entity.id
_entity.type
_entity.pdbx_description
1 polymer ?
#
loop_
_entity_poly.entity_id
_entity_poly.type
_entity_poly.pdbx_seq_one_letter_code
_entity_poly.pdbx_strand_id
1 'polypeptide(L)'
;MAYLLYSLVFITLLSGTLLYLLRAHWLASFTYQANDLASRLRYTFTREYIYSLLSEVTSSSSTSGSFRDDMEAGLSSSTFNLGENVEAGDGRAGLDDAAKREILGIMKARRMDFDQARRVYMERRFERNGIGADGRPRDPKFVSFS
;
A
#
# COMPACT_ATOMS: atom_id res chain seq x y z
N MET A 1 -29.41 41.93 32.40
CA MET A 1 -28.32 40.94 32.52
C MET A 1 -28.83 39.51 32.68
N ALA A 2 -29.71 39.20 33.64
CA ALA A 2 -30.23 37.83 33.82
C ALA A 2 -30.96 37.24 32.60
N TYR A 3 -31.73 38.05 31.88
CA TYR A 3 -32.44 37.62 30.65
C TYR A 3 -31.52 37.15 29.52
N LEU A 4 -30.28 37.66 29.46
CA LEU A 4 -29.29 37.20 28.47
C LEU A 4 -28.81 35.77 28.79
N LEU A 5 -28.63 35.45 30.07
CA LEU A 5 -28.26 34.10 30.49
C LEU A 5 -29.41 33.12 30.25
N TYR A 6 -30.64 33.48 30.58
CA TYR A 6 -31.80 32.62 30.35
C TYR A 6 -32.07 32.37 28.86
N SER A 7 -31.96 33.40 28.02
CA SER A 7 -32.12 33.24 26.56
C SER A 7 -31.01 32.38 25.96
N LEU A 8 -29.75 32.53 26.42
CA LEU A 8 -28.64 31.71 25.95
C LEU A 8 -28.83 30.24 26.32
N VAL A 9 -29.21 29.94 27.57
CA VAL A 9 -29.51 28.57 28.03
C VAL A 9 -30.71 27.98 27.29
N PHE A 10 -31.74 28.79 27.05
CA PHE A 10 -32.91 28.35 26.30
C PHE A 10 -32.54 28.00 24.84
N ILE A 11 -31.76 28.84 24.17
CA ILE A 11 -31.31 28.61 22.79
C ILE A 11 -30.41 27.37 22.68
N THR A 12 -29.49 27.15 23.62
CA THR A 12 -28.61 25.97 23.60
C THR A 12 -29.40 24.68 23.79
N LEU A 13 -30.36 24.66 24.70
CA LEU A 13 -31.24 23.50 24.89
C LEU A 13 -32.15 23.28 23.67
N LEU A 14 -32.71 24.35 23.11
CA LEU A 14 -33.57 24.26 21.93
C LEU A 14 -32.79 23.75 20.70
N SER A 15 -31.58 24.29 20.47
CA SER A 15 -30.74 23.86 19.33
C SER A 15 -30.25 22.42 19.50
N GLY A 16 -29.85 22.02 20.71
CA GLY A 16 -29.43 20.64 21.00
C GLY A 16 -30.58 19.65 20.80
N THR A 17 -31.78 20.01 21.22
CA THR A 17 -32.99 19.18 21.04
C THR A 17 -33.34 19.07 19.56
N LEU A 18 -33.29 20.18 18.81
CA LEU A 18 -33.54 20.21 17.38
C LEU A 18 -32.52 19.38 16.60
N LEU A 19 -31.23 19.50 16.92
CA LEU A 19 -30.15 18.70 16.33
C LEU A 19 -30.34 17.20 16.62
N TYR A 20 -30.79 16.85 17.83
CA TYR A 20 -31.07 15.46 18.19
C TYR A 20 -32.24 14.88 17.40
N LEU A 21 -33.32 15.65 17.20
CA LEU A 21 -34.48 15.22 16.41
C LEU A 21 -34.13 15.11 14.92
N LEU A 22 -33.35 16.04 14.38
CA LEU A 22 -32.91 16.00 12.99
C LEU A 22 -31.73 15.06 12.74
N ARG A 23 -31.21 14.35 13.76
CA ARG A 23 -30.02 13.50 13.64
C ARG A 23 -30.07 12.55 12.44
N ALA A 24 -31.24 11.99 12.13
CA ALA A 24 -31.41 11.03 11.04
C ALA A 24 -31.15 11.63 9.65
N HIS A 25 -31.44 12.93 9.45
CA HIS A 25 -31.20 13.62 8.18
C HIS A 25 -29.72 13.97 7.96
N TRP A 26 -28.99 14.32 9.01
CA TRP A 26 -27.58 14.72 8.91
C TRP A 26 -26.60 13.56 9.07
N LEU A 27 -26.96 12.52 9.83
CA LEU A 27 -26.12 11.34 10.02
C LEU A 27 -25.87 10.60 8.71
N ALA A 28 -26.86 10.50 7.82
CA ALA A 28 -26.70 9.79 6.55
C ALA A 28 -25.63 10.44 5.66
N SER A 29 -25.61 11.76 5.54
CA SER A 29 -24.60 12.48 4.76
C SER A 29 -23.25 12.53 5.47
N PHE A 30 -23.25 12.69 6.80
CA PHE A 30 -22.03 12.76 7.59
C PHE A 30 -21.31 11.42 7.69
N THR A 31 -22.02 10.28 7.73
CA THR A 31 -21.35 8.96 7.80
C THR A 31 -20.57 8.65 6.53
N TYR A 32 -21.04 9.02 5.34
CA TYR A 32 -20.24 8.83 4.11
C TYR A 32 -19.01 9.73 4.10
N GLN A 33 -19.15 11.02 4.44
CA GLN A 33 -18.03 11.97 4.41
C GLN A 33 -17.03 11.73 5.55
N ALA A 34 -17.52 11.36 6.74
CA ALA A 34 -16.69 10.99 7.88
C ALA A 34 -16.02 9.63 7.67
N ASN A 35 -16.66 8.67 7.01
CA ASN A 35 -15.98 7.42 6.64
C ASN A 35 -14.96 7.63 5.52
N ASP A 36 -15.19 8.52 4.55
CA ASP A 36 -14.20 8.89 3.53
C ASP A 36 -12.99 9.60 4.16
N LEU A 37 -13.21 10.60 5.02
CA LEU A 37 -12.13 11.24 5.77
C LEU A 37 -11.44 10.30 6.76
N ALA A 38 -12.19 9.48 7.50
CA ALA A 38 -11.62 8.52 8.45
C ALA A 38 -10.88 7.39 7.74
N SER A 39 -11.33 6.94 6.56
CA SER A 39 -10.60 5.95 5.75
C SER A 39 -9.35 6.55 5.14
N ARG A 40 -9.39 7.79 4.64
CA ARG A 40 -8.21 8.54 4.16
C ARG A 40 -7.19 8.75 5.29
N LEU A 41 -7.64 9.18 6.47
CA LEU A 41 -6.79 9.37 7.65
C LEU A 41 -6.29 8.05 8.24
N ARG A 42 -7.12 6.98 8.24
CA ARG A 42 -6.69 5.64 8.63
C ARG A 42 -5.70 5.05 7.63
N TYR A 43 -5.79 5.36 6.34
CA TYR A 43 -4.82 4.90 5.34
C TYR A 43 -3.45 5.54 5.56
N THR A 44 -3.41 6.85 5.83
CA THR A 44 -2.17 7.57 6.14
C THR A 44 -1.59 7.23 7.52
N PHE A 45 -2.45 6.89 8.48
CA PHE A 45 -2.08 6.48 9.84
C PHE A 45 -2.26 4.98 10.04
N THR A 46 -1.93 4.17 9.03
CA THR A 46 -1.79 2.73 9.23
C THR A 46 -0.42 2.46 9.85
N ARG A 47 -0.33 1.40 10.67
CA ARG A 47 0.94 0.90 11.24
C ARG A 47 2.07 0.81 10.21
N GLU A 48 1.74 0.58 8.94
CA GLU A 48 2.69 0.54 7.82
C GLU A 48 3.47 1.85 7.64
N TYR A 49 2.90 3.04 7.93
CA TYR A 49 3.60 4.32 7.83
C TYR A 49 4.60 4.55 8.98
N ILE A 50 4.23 4.10 10.19
CA ILE A 50 5.12 4.14 11.35
C ILE A 50 6.26 3.13 11.18
N TYR A 51 5.97 1.94 10.65
CA TYR A 51 7.00 0.95 10.32
C TYR A 51 7.83 1.36 9.11
N SER A 52 7.31 2.08 8.11
CA SER A 52 8.12 2.59 7.00
C SER A 52 9.06 3.69 7.44
N LEU A 53 8.62 4.63 8.28
CA LEU A 53 9.47 5.69 8.84
C LEU A 53 10.53 5.14 9.80
N LEU A 54 10.19 4.16 10.63
CA LEU A 54 11.15 3.49 11.50
C LEU A 54 12.10 2.60 10.71
N SER A 55 11.60 1.89 9.68
CA SER A 55 12.42 1.11 8.76
C SER A 55 13.42 2.00 8.04
N GLU A 56 13.04 3.20 7.60
CA GLU A 56 13.92 4.14 6.88
C GLU A 56 15.04 4.72 7.79
N VAL A 57 14.73 4.98 9.05
CA VAL A 57 15.74 5.37 10.05
C VAL A 57 16.69 4.23 10.39
N THR A 58 16.19 2.99 10.46
CA THR A 58 17.01 1.82 10.81
C THR A 58 17.78 1.24 9.61
N SER A 59 17.27 1.40 8.39
CA SER A 59 17.90 0.91 7.15
C SER A 59 19.00 1.83 6.61
N SER A 60 19.09 3.08 7.09
CA SER A 60 20.19 3.99 6.73
C SER A 60 21.56 3.54 7.26
N SER A 61 21.63 2.53 8.14
CA SER A 61 22.87 1.96 8.66
C SER A 61 23.16 0.52 8.21
N SER A 62 22.30 -0.07 7.37
CA SER A 62 22.54 -1.39 6.78
C SER A 62 22.48 -1.25 5.26
N THR A 63 23.62 -1.41 4.61
CA THR A 63 23.83 -1.51 3.16
C THR A 63 22.61 -2.09 2.43
N SER A 64 21.66 -1.23 2.05
CA SER A 64 20.36 -1.65 1.55
C SER A 64 20.53 -2.02 0.09
N GLY A 65 20.76 -3.30 -0.20
CA GLY A 65 21.01 -3.75 -1.58
C GLY A 65 21.84 -5.03 -1.70
N SER A 66 22.11 -5.76 -0.60
CA SER A 66 22.83 -7.02 -0.69
C SER A 66 21.87 -8.21 -0.90
N PHE A 67 22.35 -9.26 -1.56
CA PHE A 67 21.60 -10.52 -1.72
C PHE A 67 21.16 -11.12 -0.37
N ARG A 68 21.90 -10.85 0.71
CA ARG A 68 21.60 -11.34 2.05
C ARG A 68 20.33 -10.68 2.60
N ASP A 69 20.18 -9.37 2.40
CA ASP A 69 18.99 -8.64 2.85
C ASP A 69 17.77 -9.02 2.02
N ASP A 70 17.93 -9.24 0.71
CA ASP A 70 16.86 -9.69 -0.17
C ASP A 70 16.38 -11.10 0.26
N MET A 71 17.29 -11.99 0.65
CA MET A 71 16.96 -13.31 1.20
C MET A 71 16.22 -13.20 2.54
N GLU A 72 16.69 -12.34 3.45
CA GLU A 72 16.02 -12.08 4.74
C GLU A 72 14.62 -11.47 4.56
N ALA A 73 14.42 -10.68 3.52
CA ALA A 73 13.12 -10.11 3.14
C ALA A 73 12.16 -11.14 2.49
N GLY A 74 12.60 -12.39 2.29
CA GLY A 74 11.81 -13.45 1.67
C GLY A 74 11.70 -13.35 0.14
N LEU A 75 12.64 -12.67 -0.52
CA LEU A 75 12.72 -12.57 -1.99
C LEU A 75 13.50 -13.73 -2.62
N SER A 76 13.44 -14.91 -2.00
CA SER A 76 14.10 -16.14 -2.43
C SER A 76 13.08 -17.29 -2.45
N SER A 77 13.22 -18.19 -3.42
CA SER A 77 12.38 -19.38 -3.60
C SER A 77 13.18 -20.56 -4.13
N SER A 78 12.56 -21.73 -4.24
CA SER A 78 13.20 -22.90 -4.86
C SER A 78 13.57 -22.69 -6.33
N THR A 79 12.84 -21.83 -7.05
CA THR A 79 13.12 -21.50 -8.45
C THR A 79 14.00 -20.26 -8.63
N PHE A 80 14.23 -19.52 -7.55
CA PHE A 80 15.03 -18.31 -7.52
C PHE A 80 15.82 -18.26 -6.21
N ASN A 81 16.95 -18.98 -6.18
CA ASN A 81 17.77 -19.14 -4.99
C ASN A 81 18.85 -18.06 -4.93
N LEU A 82 18.84 -17.24 -3.87
CA LEU A 82 19.87 -16.22 -3.62
C LEU A 82 21.04 -16.74 -2.76
N GLY A 83 20.93 -17.94 -2.20
CA GLY A 83 21.92 -18.51 -1.28
C GLY A 83 23.30 -18.65 -1.89
N GLU A 84 23.39 -19.10 -3.15
CA GLU A 84 24.68 -19.25 -3.86
C GLU A 84 25.41 -17.91 -4.01
N ASN A 85 24.69 -16.82 -4.28
CA ASN A 85 25.28 -15.48 -4.38
C ASN A 85 25.78 -14.97 -3.02
N VAL A 86 25.04 -15.26 -1.94
CA VAL A 86 25.43 -14.89 -0.58
C VAL A 86 26.67 -15.68 -0.14
N GLU A 87 26.71 -16.98 -0.41
CA GLU A 87 27.84 -17.85 -0.08
C GLU A 87 29.09 -17.50 -0.89
N ALA A 88 28.93 -17.13 -2.16
CA ALA A 88 30.03 -16.68 -3.02
C ALA A 88 30.54 -15.26 -2.67
N GLY A 89 29.90 -14.56 -1.74
CA GLY A 89 30.27 -13.18 -1.39
C GLY A 89 30.07 -12.21 -2.56
N ASP A 90 29.05 -12.41 -3.39
CA ASP A 90 28.77 -11.56 -4.54
C ASP A 90 28.44 -10.12 -4.11
N GLY A 91 29.28 -9.17 -4.54
CA GLY A 91 29.16 -7.75 -4.22
C GLY A 91 28.23 -6.96 -5.16
N ARG A 92 27.53 -7.62 -6.09
CA ARG A 92 26.56 -6.95 -6.97
C ARG A 92 25.33 -6.51 -6.16
N ALA A 93 24.70 -5.42 -6.61
CA ALA A 93 23.52 -4.81 -5.99
C ALA A 93 22.22 -5.67 -6.03
N GLY A 94 22.30 -6.92 -6.51
CA GLY A 94 21.16 -7.83 -6.53
C GLY A 94 19.99 -7.37 -7.39
N LEU A 95 18.78 -7.49 -6.84
CA LEU A 95 17.51 -7.22 -7.53
C LEU A 95 17.17 -5.72 -7.51
N ASP A 96 16.52 -5.22 -8.57
CA ASP A 96 16.10 -3.82 -8.68
C ASP A 96 15.19 -3.38 -7.51
N ASP A 97 15.53 -2.27 -6.85
CA ASP A 97 14.84 -1.80 -5.65
C ASP A 97 13.37 -1.40 -5.91
N ALA A 98 13.08 -0.88 -7.10
CA ALA A 98 11.70 -0.54 -7.47
C ALA A 98 10.86 -1.81 -7.65
N ALA A 99 11.39 -2.82 -8.33
CA ALA A 99 10.76 -4.12 -8.47
C ALA A 99 10.54 -4.80 -7.11
N LYS A 100 11.57 -4.82 -6.23
CA LYS A 100 11.47 -5.39 -4.87
C LYS A 100 10.30 -4.82 -4.08
N ARG A 101 10.18 -3.49 -4.07
CA ARG A 101 9.12 -2.80 -3.34
C ARG A 101 7.72 -3.17 -3.86
N GLU A 102 7.55 -3.25 -5.17
CA GLU A 102 6.26 -3.64 -5.77
C GLU A 102 5.93 -5.11 -5.46
N ILE A 103 6.90 -6.02 -5.56
CA ILE A 103 6.72 -7.44 -5.26
C ILE A 103 6.36 -7.65 -3.78
N LEU A 104 7.09 -7.03 -2.85
CA LEU A 104 6.78 -7.07 -1.41
C LEU A 104 5.39 -6.51 -1.12
N GLY A 105 4.98 -5.45 -1.82
CA GLY A 105 3.63 -4.90 -1.75
C GLY A 105 2.56 -5.91 -2.20
N ILE A 106 2.80 -6.62 -3.30
CA ILE A 106 1.89 -7.67 -3.80
C ILE A 106 1.81 -8.84 -2.81
N MET A 107 2.95 -9.29 -2.27
CA MET A 107 3.01 -10.35 -1.25
C MET A 107 2.18 -9.98 -0.02
N LYS A 108 2.36 -8.76 0.51
CA LYS A 108 1.61 -8.26 1.67
C LYS A 108 0.11 -8.13 1.39
N ALA A 109 -0.25 -7.56 0.24
CA ALA A 109 -1.64 -7.28 -0.11
C ALA A 109 -2.46 -8.54 -0.39
N ARG A 110 -1.85 -9.54 -1.05
CA ARG A 110 -2.55 -10.75 -1.50
C ARG A 110 -2.20 -12.01 -0.70
N ARG A 111 -1.31 -11.91 0.30
CA ARG A 111 -0.84 -13.02 1.14
C ARG A 111 -0.36 -14.21 0.29
N MET A 112 0.52 -13.92 -0.66
CA MET A 112 1.06 -14.89 -1.61
C MET A 112 2.58 -14.99 -1.52
N ASP A 113 3.10 -16.13 -1.97
CA ASP A 113 4.53 -16.42 -1.99
C ASP A 113 5.28 -15.54 -3.01
N PHE A 114 6.60 -15.46 -2.85
CA PHE A 114 7.47 -14.66 -3.70
C PHE A 114 7.31 -14.96 -5.20
N ASP A 115 7.29 -16.23 -5.60
CA ASP A 115 7.18 -16.60 -7.02
C ASP A 115 5.82 -16.17 -7.62
N GLN A 116 4.75 -16.29 -6.84
CA GLN A 116 3.41 -15.85 -7.26
C GLN A 116 3.37 -14.33 -7.39
N ALA A 117 3.94 -13.60 -6.43
CA ALA A 117 4.02 -12.16 -6.47
C ALA A 117 4.89 -11.66 -7.63
N ARG A 118 6.03 -12.31 -7.90
CA ARG A 118 6.90 -12.03 -9.05
C ARG A 118 6.16 -12.22 -10.36
N ARG A 119 5.37 -13.29 -10.50
CA ARG A 119 4.52 -13.51 -11.68
C ARG A 119 3.52 -12.37 -11.88
N VAL A 120 2.78 -12.00 -10.83
CA VAL A 120 1.80 -10.89 -10.91
C VAL A 120 2.48 -9.57 -11.26
N TYR A 121 3.66 -9.29 -10.70
CA TYR A 121 4.45 -8.11 -11.04
C TYR A 121 4.81 -8.09 -12.52
N MET A 122 5.29 -9.21 -13.07
CA MET A 122 5.66 -9.32 -14.48
C MET A 122 4.44 -9.20 -15.40
N GLU A 123 3.31 -9.81 -15.06
CA GLU A 123 2.05 -9.67 -15.81
C GLU A 123 1.61 -8.21 -15.90
N ARG A 124 1.64 -7.47 -14.77
CA ARG A 124 1.35 -6.02 -14.76
C ARG A 124 2.34 -5.23 -15.60
N ARG A 125 3.62 -5.58 -15.54
CA ARG A 125 4.66 -4.93 -16.34
C ARG A 125 4.43 -5.18 -17.83
N PHE A 126 4.04 -6.39 -18.23
CA PHE A 126 3.68 -6.71 -19.61
C PHE A 126 2.47 -5.90 -20.07
N GLU A 127 1.39 -5.88 -19.28
CA GLU A 127 0.19 -5.13 -19.60
C GLU A 127 0.48 -3.64 -19.82
N ARG A 128 1.26 -3.02 -18.92
CA ARG A 128 1.69 -1.61 -19.03
C ARG A 128 2.51 -1.32 -20.29
N ASN A 129 3.24 -2.32 -20.80
CA ASN A 129 4.05 -2.20 -22.01
C ASN A 129 3.35 -2.76 -23.26
N GLY A 130 2.04 -3.01 -23.20
CA GLY A 130 1.27 -3.51 -24.34
C GLY A 130 1.63 -4.94 -24.74
N ILE A 131 2.07 -5.78 -23.80
CA ILE A 131 2.35 -7.20 -24.00
C ILE A 131 1.21 -8.01 -23.37
N GLY A 132 0.71 -9.02 -24.08
CA GLY A 132 -0.33 -9.94 -23.61
C GLY A 132 0.17 -10.90 -22.54
N ALA A 133 -0.76 -11.56 -21.85
CA ALA A 133 -0.43 -12.56 -20.82
C ALA A 133 0.28 -13.80 -21.41
N ASP A 134 0.16 -14.01 -22.71
CA ASP A 134 0.87 -15.00 -23.52
C ASP A 134 2.32 -14.58 -23.86
N GLY A 135 2.75 -13.39 -23.43
CA GLY A 135 4.08 -12.84 -23.70
C GLY A 135 4.24 -12.24 -25.10
N ARG A 136 3.17 -12.17 -25.89
CA ARG A 136 3.21 -11.57 -27.24
C ARG A 136 2.85 -10.08 -27.20
N PRO A 137 3.53 -9.21 -27.96
CA PRO A 137 3.10 -7.84 -28.14
C PRO A 137 1.66 -7.76 -28.66
N ARG A 138 0.87 -6.81 -28.13
CA ARG A 138 -0.48 -6.48 -28.60
C ARG A 138 -0.48 -5.54 -29.81
N ASP A 139 0.69 -5.28 -30.39
CA ASP A 139 0.82 -4.44 -31.57
C ASP A 139 0.13 -5.12 -32.77
N PRO A 140 -0.85 -4.47 -33.44
CA PRO A 140 -1.48 -5.02 -34.64
C PRO A 140 -0.51 -5.30 -35.80
N LYS A 141 0.71 -4.73 -35.76
CA LYS A 141 1.78 -4.98 -36.73
C LYS A 141 2.75 -6.07 -36.28
N PHE A 142 2.50 -6.72 -35.15
CA PHE A 142 3.36 -7.79 -34.65
C PHE A 142 3.27 -9.02 -35.58
N VAL A 143 4.42 -9.42 -36.13
CA VAL A 143 4.58 -10.64 -36.94
C VAL A 143 5.51 -11.58 -36.18
N SER A 144 5.03 -12.79 -35.90
CA SER A 144 5.83 -13.86 -35.29
C SER A 144 6.05 -14.99 -36.29
N PHE A 145 7.24 -15.59 -36.28
CA PHE A 145 7.56 -16.81 -37.02
C PHE A 145 7.69 -17.97 -36.01
N SER A 146 7.01 -19.07 -36.27
CA SER A 146 7.02 -20.30 -35.44
C SER A 146 7.38 -21.50 -36.26
#